data_AF-A0A6M8W482-F1
#
_entry.id   AF-A0A6M8W482-F1
#
_cell.length_a   1.000
_cell.length_b   1.000
_cell.length_c   1.000
_cell.angle_alpha   90.00
_cell.angle_beta   90.00
_cell.angle_gamma   90.00
#
_symmetry.space_group_name_H-M   'P 1'
#
loop_
_entity.id
_entity.type
_entity.pdbx_description
1 polymer ?
#
loop_
_entity_poly.entity_id
_entity_poly.type
_entity_poly.pdbx_seq_one_letter_code
_entity_poly.pdbx_strand_id
1 'polypeptide(L)' 'MSNEPTRDQIEDLKANLAYHEHQAALIRKRLAGVPAANGVAKGDACPECGERDADRLEQLNDEDGQVRCLRCDFIYIPGG' A
#
# COMPACT_ATOMS: atom_id res chain seq x y z
N MET A 1 -37.34 -9.33 25.52
CA MET A 1 -37.51 -8.73 24.18
C MET A 1 -36.32 -9.20 23.35
N SER A 2 -36.53 -10.04 22.33
CA SER A 2 -35.44 -10.44 21.43
C SER A 2 -35.05 -9.24 20.56
N ASN A 3 -33.77 -8.86 20.59
CA ASN A 3 -33.17 -7.82 19.74
C ASN A 3 -32.80 -8.38 18.36
N GLU A 4 -33.63 -9.30 17.83
CA GLU A 4 -33.35 -9.87 16.52
C GLU A 4 -33.79 -8.88 15.43
N PRO A 5 -32.92 -8.60 14.45
CA PRO A 5 -33.24 -7.69 13.38
C PRO A 5 -34.40 -8.26 12.55
N THR A 6 -35.31 -7.38 12.17
CA THR A 6 -36.43 -7.75 11.29
C THR A 6 -35.92 -8.12 9.90
N ARG A 7 -36.74 -8.81 9.11
CA ARG A 7 -36.41 -9.15 7.73
C ARG A 7 -36.02 -7.92 6.89
N ASP A 8 -36.75 -6.83 7.04
CA ASP A 8 -36.47 -5.59 6.30
C ASP A 8 -35.13 -4.98 6.72
N GLN A 9 -34.82 -5.00 8.03
CA GLN A 9 -33.52 -4.58 8.54
C GLN A 9 -32.38 -5.46 8.00
N ILE A 10 -32.62 -6.76 7.84
CA ILE A 10 -31.63 -7.68 7.25
C ILE A 10 -31.40 -7.35 5.76
N GLU A 11 -32.45 -7.05 4.99
CA GLU A 11 -32.30 -6.68 3.58
C GLU A 11 -31.59 -5.34 3.40
N ASP A 12 -31.89 -4.34 4.25
CA ASP A 12 -31.18 -3.05 4.25
C ASP A 12 -29.69 -3.24 4.58
N LEU A 13 -29.36 -4.12 5.54
CA LEU A 13 -27.97 -4.43 5.87
C LEU A 13 -27.23 -5.11 4.72
N LYS A 14 -27.89 -6.01 3.98
CA LYS A 14 -27.32 -6.65 2.78
C LYS A 14 -27.04 -5.62 1.69
N ALA A 15 -27.97 -4.69 1.45
CA ALA A 15 -27.79 -3.62 0.47
C ALA A 15 -26.60 -2.72 0.84
N ASN A 16 -26.48 -2.36 2.12
CA ASN A 16 -25.34 -1.59 2.62
C ASN A 16 -24.02 -2.35 2.46
N LEU A 17 -24.00 -3.65 2.79
CA LEU A 17 -22.81 -4.47 2.61
C LEU A 17 -22.37 -4.50 1.14
N ALA A 18 -23.30 -4.76 0.22
CA ALA A 18 -23.01 -4.78 -1.22
C ALA A 18 -22.46 -3.44 -1.72
N TYR A 19 -22.99 -2.31 -1.23
CA TYR A 19 -22.46 -0.99 -1.53
C TYR A 19 -21.00 -0.84 -1.07
N HIS A 20 -20.69 -1.22 0.17
CA HIS A 20 -19.33 -1.12 0.70
C HIS A 20 -18.34 -2.05 -0.01
N GLU A 21 -18.76 -3.26 -0.37
CA GLU A 21 -17.95 -4.19 -1.17
C GLU A 21 -17.61 -3.61 -2.55
N HIS A 22 -18.60 -2.98 -3.20
CA HIS A 22 -18.39 -2.30 -4.48
C HIS A 22 -17.42 -1.12 -4.33
N GLN A 23 -17.58 -0.27 -3.32
CA GLN A 23 -16.66 0.83 -3.04
C GLN A 23 -15.24 0.33 -2.79
N ALA A 24 -15.07 -0.75 -2.01
CA ALA A 24 -13.77 -1.36 -1.76
C ALA A 24 -13.12 -1.88 -3.05
N ALA A 25 -13.91 -2.45 -3.98
CA ALA A 25 -13.41 -2.89 -5.28
C ALA A 25 -12.91 -1.70 -6.13
N LEU A 26 -13.63 -0.58 -6.13
CA LEU A 26 -13.21 0.64 -6.82
C LEU A 26 -11.92 1.22 -6.24
N ILE A 27 -11.78 1.24 -4.91
CA ILE A 27 -10.57 1.70 -4.23
C ILE A 27 -9.38 0.80 -4.61
N ARG A 28 -9.54 -0.53 -4.53
CA ARG A 28 -8.48 -1.48 -4.95
C ARG A 28 -8.06 -1.26 -6.39
N LYS A 29 -9.00 -1.07 -7.31
CA LYS A 29 -8.71 -0.77 -8.72
C LYS A 29 -7.92 0.53 -8.88
N ARG A 30 -8.25 1.56 -8.10
CA ARG A 30 -7.55 2.85 -8.13
C ARG A 30 -6.15 2.77 -7.52
N LEU A 31 -5.96 1.94 -6.50
CA LEU A 31 -4.67 1.73 -5.83
C LEU A 31 -3.74 0.77 -6.58
N ALA A 32 -4.25 -0.07 -7.49
CA ALA A 32 -3.44 -1.04 -8.24
C ALA A 32 -2.28 -0.44 -9.07
N GLY A 33 -2.31 0.87 -9.33
CA GLY A 33 -1.21 1.59 -9.99
C GLY A 33 -0.56 2.67 -9.12
N VAL A 34 -0.92 2.75 -7.85
CA VAL A 34 -0.25 3.65 -6.90
C VAL A 34 0.94 2.87 -6.37
N PRO A 35 2.20 3.24 -6.71
CA PRO A 35 3.36 2.63 -6.08
C PRO A 35 3.19 2.79 -4.57
N ALA A 36 3.51 1.73 -3.81
CA ALA A 36 3.56 1.83 -2.36
C ALA A 36 4.38 3.06 -2.01
N ALA A 37 3.93 3.87 -1.03
CA ALA A 37 4.70 5.03 -0.62
C ALA A 37 6.12 4.54 -0.32
N ASN A 38 7.09 4.94 -1.14
CA ASN A 38 8.45 4.45 -1.02
C ASN A 38 8.90 4.83 0.39
N GLY A 39 9.02 3.84 1.28
CA GLY A 39 9.37 4.07 2.70
C GLY A 39 10.83 4.49 2.88
N VAL A 40 11.52 4.77 1.77
CA VAL A 40 12.85 5.33 1.72
C VAL A 40 12.79 6.81 2.10
N ALA A 41 13.55 7.19 3.13
CA ALA A 41 13.64 8.57 3.58
C ALA A 41 14.13 9.49 2.44
N LYS A 42 13.55 10.70 2.32
CA LYS A 42 13.91 11.69 1.29
C LYS A 42 15.40 12.09 1.22
N GLY A 43 16.18 11.79 2.26
CA GLY A 43 17.61 12.10 2.31
C GLY A 43 18.52 10.95 1.86
N ASP A 44 17.94 9.77 1.62
CA ASP A 44 18.69 8.56 1.36
C ASP A 44 19.12 8.49 -0.12
N ALA A 45 20.31 7.93 -0.35
CA ALA A 45 20.88 7.83 -1.69
C ALA A 45 21.46 6.43 -1.90
N CYS A 46 21.34 5.91 -3.12
CA CYS A 46 22.02 4.66 -3.48
C CYS A 46 23.54 4.83 -3.29
N PRO A 47 24.20 4.00 -2.47
CA PRO A 47 25.63 4.14 -2.20
C PRO A 47 26.50 3.82 -3.42
N GLU A 48 25.99 3.02 -4.36
CA GLU A 48 26.74 2.59 -5.54
C GLU A 48 26.72 3.65 -6.67
N CYS A 49 25.54 4.19 -6.99
CA CYS A 49 25.38 5.11 -8.14
C CYS A 49 24.97 6.54 -7.77
N GLY A 50 24.70 6.81 -6.48
CA GLY A 50 24.31 8.13 -5.97
C GLY A 50 22.88 8.56 -6.30
N GLU A 51 22.02 7.66 -6.76
CA GLU A 51 20.60 7.95 -7.05
C GLU A 51 19.87 8.41 -5.78
N ARG A 52 19.12 9.51 -5.88
CA ARG A 52 18.40 10.16 -4.77
C ARG A 52 16.91 10.27 -5.02
N ASP A 53 16.46 9.95 -6.23
CA ASP A 53 15.05 9.93 -6.56
C ASP A 53 14.37 8.80 -5.79
N ALA A 54 13.57 9.16 -4.77
CA ALA A 54 12.85 8.20 -3.95
C ALA A 54 11.90 7.32 -4.78
N ASP A 55 11.46 7.78 -5.95
CA ASP A 55 10.65 6.98 -6.89
C ASP A 55 11.45 5.87 -7.58
N ARG A 56 12.78 5.94 -7.51
CA ARG A 56 13.73 4.93 -8.03
C ARG A 56 14.38 4.10 -6.93
N LEU A 57 13.95 4.27 -5.69
CA LEU A 57 14.42 3.53 -4.53
C LEU A 57 13.26 2.71 -3.99
N GLU A 58 13.21 1.42 -4.36
CA GLU A 58 12.14 0.50 -4.01
C GLU A 58 12.48 -0.21 -2.70
N GLN A 59 11.66 -0.06 -1.67
CA GLN A 59 11.81 -0.84 -0.45
C GLN A 59 11.30 -2.27 -0.68
N LEU A 60 12.17 -3.26 -0.49
CA LEU A 60 11.86 -4.67 -0.76
C LEU A 60 11.13 -5.35 0.40
N ASN A 61 11.35 -4.87 1.62
CA ASN A 61 10.86 -5.46 2.86
C ASN A 61 10.69 -4.40 3.94
N ASP A 62 9.54 -4.45 4.62
CA ASP A 62 9.21 -3.56 5.74
C ASP A 62 9.97 -3.92 7.02
N GLU A 63 10.40 -5.19 7.18
CA GLU A 63 11.09 -5.68 8.40
C GLU A 63 12.59 -5.35 8.41
N ASP A 64 13.33 -5.66 7.34
CA ASP A 64 14.79 -5.45 7.27
C ASP A 64 15.17 -4.09 6.67
N GLY A 65 14.20 -3.38 6.10
CA GLY A 65 14.39 -2.08 5.48
C GLY A 65 15.26 -2.10 4.24
N GLN A 66 15.44 -3.24 3.54
CA GLN A 66 16.31 -3.26 2.36
C GLN A 66 15.68 -2.46 1.22
N VAL A 67 16.53 -1.73 0.51
CA VAL A 67 16.17 -0.87 -0.60
C VAL A 67 16.92 -1.32 -1.84
N ARG A 68 16.19 -1.50 -2.94
CA ARG A 68 16.73 -1.70 -4.28
C ARG A 68 16.75 -0.39 -5.03
N CYS A 69 17.91 -0.03 -5.55
CA CYS A 69 18.01 1.05 -6.52
C CYS A 69 17.59 0.56 -7.91
N LEU A 70 16.50 1.08 -8.47
CA LEU A 70 16.00 0.72 -9.80
C LEU A 70 16.89 1.21 -10.96
N ARG A 71 17.92 2.03 -10.66
CA ARG A 71 18.87 2.53 -11.66
C ARG A 71 20.07 1.62 -11.89
N CYS A 72 20.63 1.06 -10.83
CA CYS A 72 21.82 0.21 -10.90
C CYS A 72 21.59 -1.21 -10.36
N ASP A 73 20.36 -1.53 -9.95
CA ASP A 73 19.95 -2.80 -9.34
C ASP A 73 20.68 -3.18 -8.04
N PHE A 74 21.39 -2.24 -7.42
CA PHE A 74 22.08 -2.45 -6.15
C PHE A 74 21.09 -2.49 -4.98
N ILE A 75 21.25 -3.48 -4.10
CA ILE A 75 20.43 -3.65 -2.89
C ILE A 75 21.26 -3.24 -1.67
N TYR A 76 20.70 -2.38 -0.82
CA TYR A 76 21.38 -1.85 0.37
C TYR A 76 20.42 -1.62 1.53
N ILE A 77 20.95 -1.38 2.73
CA ILE A 77 20.18 -1.00 3.91
C ILE A 77 20.37 0.51 4.13
N PRO A 78 19.29 1.32 4.11
CA PRO A 78 19.34 2.76 4.31
C PRO A 78 19.68 3.08 5.78
N GLY A 79 20.55 4.06 6.01
CA GLY A 79 20.87 4.55 7.37
C GLY A 79 21.82 3.69 8.22
N GLY A 80 22.76 2.96 7.59
CA GLY A 80 23.89 2.32 8.28
C GLY A 80 24.81 3.30 9.02
#